data_AF-A0A2U0H558-F1
#
_entry.id   AF-A0A2U0H558-F1
#
_cell.length_a   1.000
_cell.length_b   1.000
_cell.length_c   1.000
_cell.angle_alpha   90.00
_cell.angle_beta   90.00
_cell.angle_gamma   90.00
#
_symmetry.space_group_name_H-M   'P 1'
#
loop_
_entity.id
_entity.type
_entity.pdbx_description
1 polymer ?
#
loop_
_entity_poly.entity_id
_entity_poly.type
_entity_poly.pdbx_seq_one_letter_code
_entity_poly.pdbx_strand_id
1 'polypeptide(L)'
;MRRRLSPLVCTLIAIASVVAIPVVFVAGAAYGIESQEWDPVHSTYFYDERPGGGFVVIGALLACVALAALAFAAGNAALNRRRASRVPG
;
A
#
# COMPACT_ATOMS: atom_id res chain seq x y z
N MET A 1 20.74 2.90 -20.43
CA MET A 1 19.52 2.43 -21.11
C MET A 1 18.35 2.42 -20.11
N ARG A 2 17.41 3.36 -20.17
CA ARG A 2 16.20 3.34 -19.30
C ARG A 2 15.19 2.35 -19.89
N ARG A 3 15.10 1.12 -19.34
CA ARG A 3 14.01 0.19 -19.67
C ARG A 3 12.68 0.85 -19.27
N ARG A 4 11.85 1.19 -20.26
CA ARG A 4 10.53 1.78 -20.02
C ARG A 4 9.56 0.65 -19.70
N LEU A 5 8.92 0.71 -18.54
CA LEU A 5 7.86 -0.22 -18.17
C LEU A 5 6.66 -0.05 -19.10
N SER A 6 5.99 -1.16 -19.44
CA SER A 6 4.79 -1.11 -20.27
C SER A 6 3.60 -0.55 -19.47
N PRO A 7 2.61 0.10 -20.12
CA PRO A 7 1.42 0.60 -19.42
C PRO A 7 0.69 -0.50 -18.64
N LEU A 8 0.67 -1.72 -19.20
CA LEU A 8 0.11 -2.92 -18.56
C LEU A 8 0.81 -3.25 -17.24
N VAL A 9 2.14 -3.18 -17.22
CA VAL A 9 2.94 -3.39 -16.00
C VAL A 9 2.64 -2.32 -14.96
N CYS A 10 2.50 -1.06 -15.36
CA CYS A 10 2.10 0.02 -14.44
C CYS A 10 0.71 -0.22 -13.84
N THR A 11 -0.27 -0.64 -14.64
CA THR A 11 -1.62 -0.97 -14.14
C THR A 11 -1.58 -2.15 -13.17
N LEU A 12 -0.81 -3.20 -13.46
CA LEU A 12 -0.64 -4.34 -12.56
C LEU A 12 0.00 -3.93 -11.23
N ILE A 13 1.00 -3.06 -11.25
CA ILE A 13 1.62 -2.52 -10.02
C ILE A 13 0.58 -1.73 -9.20
N ALA A 14 -0.25 -0.92 -9.85
CA ALA A 14 -1.29 -0.17 -9.16
C ALA A 14 -2.33 -1.09 -8.50
N ILE A 15 -2.81 -2.10 -9.21
CA ILE A 15 -3.75 -3.10 -8.68
C ILE A 15 -3.12 -3.86 -7.51
N ALA A 16 -1.90 -4.36 -7.68
CA ALA A 16 -1.19 -5.09 -6.63
C ALA A 16 -0.98 -4.23 -5.38
N SER A 17 -0.68 -2.94 -5.54
CA SER A 17 -0.50 -2.00 -4.42
C SER A 17 -1.81 -1.75 -3.66
N VAL A 18 -2.94 -1.68 -4.38
CA VAL A 18 -4.27 -1.56 -3.75
C VAL A 18 -4.66 -2.84 -3.01
N VAL A 19 -4.41 -4.00 -3.61
CA VAL A 19 -4.69 -5.31 -2.97
C VAL A 19 -3.80 -5.55 -1.75
N ALA A 20 -2.60 -4.94 -1.70
CA ALA A 20 -1.72 -5.03 -0.53
C ALA A 20 -2.26 -4.29 0.69
N ILE A 21 -3.17 -3.31 0.54
CA ILE A 21 -3.74 -2.51 1.63
C ILE A 21 -4.36 -3.38 2.75
N PRO A 22 -5.33 -4.28 2.48
CA PRO A 22 -5.91 -5.13 3.52
C PRO A 22 -4.88 -6.05 4.17
N VAL A 23 -3.90 -6.55 3.41
CA VAL A 23 -2.84 -7.42 3.93
C VAL A 23 -1.94 -6.65 4.91
N VAL A 24 -1.52 -5.44 4.54
CA VAL A 24 -0.71 -4.55 5.37
C VAL A 24 -1.49 -4.11 6.61
N PHE A 25 -2.79 -3.85 6.48
CA PHE A 25 -3.63 -3.50 7.62
C PHE A 25 -3.73 -4.64 8.63
N VAL A 26 -4.03 -5.86 8.19
CA VAL A 26 -4.15 -7.04 9.08
C VAL A 26 -2.80 -7.40 9.69
N ALA A 27 -1.73 -7.45 8.90
CA ALA A 27 -0.39 -7.72 9.40
C ALA A 27 0.09 -6.63 10.37
N GLY A 28 -0.23 -5.38 10.08
CA GLY A 28 0.07 -4.23 10.94
C GLY A 28 -0.69 -4.27 12.26
N ALA A 29 -1.97 -4.62 12.25
CA ALA A 29 -2.77 -4.80 13.46
C ALA A 29 -2.20 -5.93 14.34
N ALA A 30 -1.80 -7.05 13.74
CA ALA A 30 -1.15 -8.15 14.46
C ALA A 30 0.23 -7.74 15.01
N TYR A 31 1.02 -6.97 14.25
CA TYR A 31 2.30 -6.43 14.69
C TYR A 31 2.17 -5.40 15.83
N GLY A 32 1.05 -4.68 15.86
CA GLY A 32 0.75 -3.69 16.88
C GLY A 32 0.49 -4.27 18.26
N ILE A 33 0.34 -5.59 18.41
CA ILE A 33 0.13 -6.26 19.68
C ILE A 33 1.48 -6.74 20.22
N GLU A 34 1.87 -6.25 21.40
CA GLU A 34 3.10 -6.66 22.08
C GLU A 34 2.87 -7.88 22.99
N SER A 35 1.83 -7.83 23.81
CA SER A 35 1.47 -8.89 24.76
C SER A 35 -0.03 -8.89 25.06
N GLN A 36 -0.54 -10.03 25.52
CA GLN A 36 -1.83 -10.09 26.21
C GLN A 36 -1.60 -9.96 27.71
N GLU A 37 -2.25 -8.99 28.32
CA GLU A 37 -2.20 -8.75 29.75
C GLU A 37 -3.56 -9.00 30.40
N TRP A 38 -3.54 -9.58 31.59
CA TRP A 38 -4.75 -9.81 32.37
C TRP A 38 -5.12 -8.51 33.09
N ASP A 39 -6.33 -8.01 32.86
CA ASP A 39 -6.90 -6.90 33.63
C ASP A 39 -7.65 -7.45 34.86
N PRO A 40 -7.12 -7.27 36.08
CA PRO A 40 -7.77 -7.72 37.30
C PRO A 40 -9.03 -6.90 37.65
N VAL A 41 -9.17 -5.68 37.13
CA VAL A 41 -10.32 -4.78 37.41
C VAL A 41 -11.54 -5.22 36.61
N HIS A 42 -11.37 -5.55 35.34
CA HIS A 42 -12.46 -5.94 34.45
C HIS A 42 -12.56 -7.45 34.22
N SER A 43 -11.68 -8.26 34.83
CA SER A 43 -11.63 -9.73 34.68
C SER A 43 -11.61 -10.18 33.21
N THR A 44 -10.87 -9.45 32.38
CA THR A 44 -10.71 -9.73 30.96
C THR A 44 -9.24 -9.58 30.56
N TYR A 45 -8.86 -10.19 29.45
CA TYR A 45 -7.59 -9.87 28.80
C TYR A 45 -7.73 -8.59 27.97
N PHE A 46 -6.71 -7.75 28.00
CA PHE A 46 -6.49 -6.69 27.02
C PHE A 46 -5.19 -6.93 26.28
N TYR A 47 -5.07 -6.32 25.11
CA TYR A 47 -3.85 -6.35 24.32
C TYR A 47 -3.06 -5.10 24.66
N ASP A 48 -1.82 -5.26 25.10
CA ASP A 48 -0.90 -4.14 25.22
C ASP A 48 -0.36 -3.81 23.82
N GLU A 49 -0.48 -2.54 23.45
CA GLU A 49 -0.10 -2.07 22.13
C GLU A 49 1.38 -1.72 22.08
N ARG A 50 2.08 -2.29 21.11
CA ARG A 50 3.49 -2.00 20.87
C ARG A 50 3.69 -0.49 20.65
N PRO A 51 4.61 0.18 21.36
CA PRO A 51 4.84 1.61 21.20
C PRO A 51 5.11 1.98 19.74
N GLY A 52 4.20 2.77 19.17
CA GLY A 52 4.26 3.22 17.79
C GLY A 52 3.85 2.21 16.72
N GLY A 53 3.29 1.04 17.10
CA GLY A 53 2.73 0.05 16.17
C GLY A 53 1.72 0.67 15.19
N GLY A 54 0.81 1.51 15.70
CA GLY A 54 -0.16 2.24 14.87
C GLY A 54 0.49 3.15 13.81
N PHE A 55 1.59 3.84 14.13
CA PHE A 55 2.31 4.68 13.16
C PHE A 55 2.96 3.85 12.04
N VAL A 56 3.44 2.65 12.35
CA VAL A 56 3.99 1.72 11.36
C VAL A 56 2.90 1.29 10.37
N VAL A 57 1.69 0.96 10.86
CA VAL A 57 0.57 0.60 9.99
C VAL A 57 0.17 1.76 9.08
N ILE A 58 -0.01 2.96 9.65
CA ILE A 58 -0.36 4.16 8.88
C ILE A 58 0.71 4.47 7.83
N GLY A 59 1.99 4.41 8.20
CA GLY A 59 3.11 4.65 7.28
C GLY A 59 3.13 3.66 6.11
N ALA A 60 2.92 2.37 6.39
CA ALA A 60 2.87 1.34 5.36
C ALA A 60 1.67 1.51 4.42
N LEU A 61 0.49 1.86 4.94
CA LEU A 61 -0.69 2.18 4.14
C LEU A 61 -0.47 3.38 3.22
N LEU A 62 0.13 4.45 3.74
CA LEU A 62 0.48 5.63 2.94
C LEU A 62 1.47 5.28 1.82
N ALA A 63 2.44 4.40 2.09
CA ALA A 63 3.37 3.93 1.07
C ALA A 63 2.66 3.14 -0.04
N CYS A 64 1.72 2.25 0.29
CA CYS A 64 0.91 1.53 -0.71
C CYS A 64 0.10 2.50 -1.59
N VAL A 65 -0.54 3.50 -0.99
CA VAL A 65 -1.31 4.52 -1.72
C VAL A 65 -0.39 5.34 -2.65
N ALA A 66 0.77 5.78 -2.14
CA ALA A 66 1.73 6.54 -2.93
C ALA A 66 2.25 5.74 -4.14
N LEU A 67 2.58 4.46 -3.94
CA LEU A 67 3.01 3.57 -5.02
C LEU A 67 1.90 3.36 -6.06
N ALA A 68 0.66 3.15 -5.62
CA ALA A 68 -0.48 3.03 -6.51
C ALA A 68 -0.70 4.29 -7.36
N ALA A 69 -0.63 5.48 -6.74
CA ALA A 69 -0.78 6.75 -7.42
C ALA A 69 0.33 6.99 -8.46
N LEU A 70 1.59 6.72 -8.10
CA LEU A 70 2.74 6.84 -9.00
C LEU A 70 2.63 5.88 -10.19
N ALA A 71 2.25 4.63 -9.94
CA ALA A 71 2.06 3.63 -10.99
C ALA A 71 0.93 4.03 -11.96
N PHE A 72 -0.19 4.53 -11.43
CA PHE A 72 -1.31 5.01 -12.23
C PHE A 72 -0.91 6.23 -13.10
N ALA A 73 -0.24 7.23 -12.50
CA ALA A 73 0.24 8.40 -13.23
C ALA A 73 1.24 8.03 -14.33
N ALA A 74 2.17 7.12 -14.05
CA ALA A 74 3.13 6.62 -15.03
C ALA A 74 2.44 5.86 -16.18
N GLY A 75 1.42 5.05 -15.87
CA GLY A 75 0.60 4.35 -16.85
C GLY A 75 -0.13 5.31 -17.80
N ASN A 76 -0.78 6.34 -17.26
CA ASN A 76 -1.48 7.36 -18.05
C ASN A 76 -0.52 8.19 -18.93
N ALA A 77 0.64 8.59 -18.39
CA ALA A 77 1.65 9.28 -19.17
C ALA A 77 2.16 8.42 -20.35
N ALA A 78 2.31 7.11 -20.14
CA ALA A 78 2.72 6.19 -21.20
C ALA A 78 1.63 5.99 -22.26
N LEU A 79 0.35 5.93 -21.86
CA LEU A 79 -0.80 5.85 -22.77
C LEU A 79 -0.93 7.11 -23.64
N ASN A 80 -0.83 8.30 -23.02
CA ASN A 80 -0.93 9.57 -23.74
C ASN A 80 0.16 9.71 -24.81
N ARG A 81 1.40 9.32 -24.50
CA ARG A 81 2.51 9.30 -25.48
C ARG A 81 2.22 8.36 -26.65
N ARG A 82 1.63 7.18 -26.40
CA ARG A 82 1.27 6.23 -27.46
C ARG A 82 0.14 6.73 -28.36
N ARG A 83 -0.83 7.47 -27.80
CA ARG A 83 -1.91 8.10 -28.57
C ARG A 83 -1.36 9.21 -29.48
N ALA A 84 -0.50 10.07 -28.94
CA ALA A 84 0.14 11.14 -29.72
C ALA A 84 0.98 10.61 -30.90
N SER A 85 1.66 9.47 -30.73
CA SER A 85 2.43 8.83 -31.82
C SER A 85 1.59 8.11 -32.87
N ARG A 86 0.27 7.95 -32.68
CA ARG A 86 -0.62 7.21 -33.59
C ARG A 86 -1.45 8.10 -34.51
N VAL A 87 -1.48 9.42 -34.29
CA VAL A 87 -2.14 10.37 -35.19
C VAL A 87 -1.16 10.65 -36.34
N PRO A 88 -1.40 10.17 -37.57
CA PRO A 88 -0.59 10.56 -38.72
C PRO A 88 -0.96 12.00 -39.06
N GLY A 89 0.06 12.86 -39.16
CA GLY A 89 -0.06 14.14 -39.85
C GLY A 89 -0.13 13.93 -41.36
#